data_AF-A0A7J6U5J5-F1
#
_entry.id   AF-A0A7J6U5J5-F1
#
_cell.length_a   1.000
_cell.length_b   1.000
_cell.length_c   1.000
_cell.angle_alpha   90.00
_cell.angle_beta   90.00
_cell.angle_gamma   90.00
#
_symmetry.space_group_name_H-M   'P 1'
#
loop_
_entity.id
_entity.type
_entity.pdbx_description
1 polymer ?
#
loop_
_entity_poly.entity_id
_entity_poly.type
_entity_poly.pdbx_seq_one_letter_code
_entity_poly.pdbx_strand_id
1 'polypeptide(L)'
;YLSAWFYVAELEAVLFPVHPTAAGDDGAWCTAAMVADADGTVIHGRDLDHPQDYAPYAKAVTLNLNIVNVPHEGVPDYKAAGLAWLAASTVTAEVPGHLSMQTNSRYYPSYETWPTKRGMFDYIQEGRLPVAQTYREMIERRGVIDFDEAVDFTSNHLPLSCPIYFAMVGAGSDFKAAVVSRDEDGLAVYANGTRTEPLYLDKQGDEANDWYLVQTNYDPWEEDSPYDPRRTVAENCIKEHGKTADVASTTDVVMDCVFKDGVSTGNTIYTAIMDPTDSQITTYVRYDITTTNDA
;
A
#
# COMPACT_ATOMS: atom_id res chain seq x y z
N TYR A 1 -11.87 -22.67 8.77
CA TYR A 1 -11.76 -22.90 7.32
C TYR A 1 -11.84 -21.57 6.58
N LEU A 2 -12.96 -20.83 6.62
CA LEU A 2 -13.06 -19.50 5.99
C LEU A 2 -12.07 -18.46 6.54
N SER A 3 -11.79 -18.45 7.85
CA SER A 3 -10.79 -17.55 8.44
C SER A 3 -9.35 -17.84 7.99
N ALA A 4 -9.02 -19.09 7.68
CA ALA A 4 -7.69 -19.46 7.20
C ALA A 4 -7.41 -18.95 5.77
N TRP A 5 -8.46 -18.69 4.98
CA TRP A 5 -8.32 -18.08 3.66
C TRP A 5 -7.81 -16.64 3.72
N PHE A 6 -8.09 -15.91 4.81
CA PHE A 6 -7.53 -14.57 4.98
C PHE A 6 -6.02 -14.57 5.18
N TYR A 7 -5.43 -15.71 5.54
CA TYR A 7 -3.99 -15.88 5.69
C TYR A 7 -3.29 -16.39 4.42
N VAL A 8 -4.00 -16.45 3.28
CA VAL A 8 -3.43 -17.00 2.04
C VAL A 8 -2.35 -16.09 1.46
N ALA A 9 -2.49 -14.77 1.57
CA ALA A 9 -1.44 -13.84 1.15
C ALA A 9 -0.17 -14.00 1.99
N GLU A 10 -0.34 -14.29 3.28
CA GLU A 10 0.74 -14.56 4.22
C GLU A 10 1.39 -15.91 3.95
N LEU A 11 0.59 -16.89 3.51
CA LEU A 11 1.09 -18.21 3.09
C LEU A 11 1.88 -18.06 1.80
N GLU A 12 1.44 -17.22 0.86
CA GLU A 12 2.20 -16.86 -0.33
C GLU A 12 3.52 -16.17 0.03
N ALA A 13 3.51 -15.22 0.97
CA ALA A 13 4.74 -14.55 1.43
C ALA A 13 5.78 -15.52 2.01
N VAL A 14 5.35 -16.64 2.63
CA VAL A 14 6.25 -17.68 3.14
C VAL A 14 6.58 -18.76 2.09
N LEU A 15 5.70 -18.98 1.10
CA LEU A 15 5.89 -19.97 0.03
C LEU A 15 6.73 -19.43 -1.12
N PHE A 16 6.68 -18.13 -1.38
CA PHE A 16 7.41 -17.42 -2.43
C PHE A 16 8.27 -16.31 -1.81
N PRO A 17 9.29 -16.69 -1.01
CA PRO A 17 10.09 -15.76 -0.22
C PRO A 17 11.11 -14.96 -1.06
N VAL A 18 11.03 -15.01 -2.38
CA VAL A 18 12.17 -14.66 -3.21
C VAL A 18 12.14 -13.15 -3.48
N HIS A 19 13.17 -12.45 -2.98
CA HIS A 19 13.66 -11.22 -3.61
C HIS A 19 13.79 -11.50 -5.11
N PRO A 20 13.30 -10.66 -6.03
CA PRO A 20 13.44 -10.94 -7.46
C PRO A 20 14.93 -11.04 -7.82
N THR A 21 15.47 -12.26 -7.85
CA THR A 21 16.87 -12.56 -8.20
C THR A 21 17.05 -12.72 -9.70
N ALA A 22 15.98 -12.58 -10.46
CA ALA A 22 15.92 -12.54 -11.92
C ALA A 22 14.65 -11.79 -12.36
N ALA A 23 14.58 -11.41 -13.63
CA ALA A 23 13.43 -10.75 -14.27
C ALA A 23 12.19 -11.66 -14.41
N GLY A 24 11.80 -12.36 -13.35
CA GLY A 24 10.68 -13.30 -13.28
C GLY A 24 9.89 -13.15 -11.99
N ASP A 25 8.87 -12.30 -12.04
CA ASP A 25 7.44 -12.57 -11.80
C ASP A 25 6.87 -13.38 -10.62
N ASP A 26 7.63 -13.72 -9.60
CA ASP A 26 7.09 -14.63 -8.56
C ASP A 26 6.49 -13.92 -7.31
N GLY A 27 6.24 -12.61 -7.32
CA GLY A 27 5.83 -11.86 -6.12
C GLY A 27 4.66 -10.88 -6.28
N ALA A 28 3.81 -10.75 -5.25
CA ALA A 28 2.79 -9.71 -5.19
C ALA A 28 3.45 -8.35 -4.94
N TRP A 29 3.31 -7.43 -5.89
CA TRP A 29 3.98 -6.14 -5.86
C TRP A 29 3.00 -4.98 -5.77
N CYS A 30 3.49 -3.85 -5.27
CA CYS A 30 2.67 -2.66 -5.11
C CYS A 30 3.55 -1.41 -5.30
N THR A 31 2.93 -0.32 -5.72
CA THR A 31 3.51 1.02 -5.64
C THR A 31 2.53 1.95 -4.93
N ALA A 32 3.03 2.78 -4.03
CA ALA A 32 2.35 3.94 -3.44
C ALA A 32 3.10 5.20 -3.88
N ALA A 33 2.38 6.20 -4.38
CA ALA A 33 2.90 7.53 -4.67
C ALA A 33 2.02 8.56 -3.96
N MET A 34 2.56 9.21 -2.94
CA MET A 34 1.87 10.22 -2.14
C MET A 34 2.53 11.55 -2.43
N VAL A 35 1.84 12.48 -3.08
CA VAL A 35 2.43 13.72 -3.59
C VAL A 35 1.64 14.91 -3.07
N ALA A 36 2.33 15.88 -2.49
CA ALA A 36 1.76 17.11 -1.96
C ALA A 36 1.82 18.25 -2.97
N ASP A 37 0.74 19.03 -3.04
CA ASP A 37 0.75 20.34 -3.68
C ASP A 37 1.49 21.40 -2.83
N ALA A 38 1.54 22.63 -3.32
CA ALA A 38 2.15 23.77 -2.63
C ALA A 38 1.43 24.11 -1.31
N ASP A 39 0.12 23.86 -1.21
CA ASP A 39 -0.71 24.17 -0.05
C ASP A 39 -0.65 23.06 1.02
N GLY A 40 -0.12 21.88 0.66
CA GLY A 40 0.05 20.73 1.55
C GLY A 40 -1.06 19.70 1.46
N THR A 41 -1.96 19.79 0.46
CA THR A 41 -2.92 18.73 0.15
C THR A 41 -2.18 17.60 -0.53
N VAL A 42 -2.38 16.36 -0.06
CA VAL A 42 -1.66 15.20 -0.58
C VAL A 42 -2.60 14.30 -1.38
N ILE A 43 -2.20 13.97 -2.60
CA ILE A 43 -2.88 12.96 -3.44
C ILE A 43 -2.17 11.62 -3.30
N HIS A 44 -2.96 10.54 -3.19
CA HIS A 44 -2.47 9.19 -2.97
C HIS A 44 -2.78 8.30 -4.19
N GLY A 45 -1.76 7.99 -4.97
CA GLY A 45 -1.83 7.06 -6.09
C GLY A 45 -1.27 5.69 -5.74
N ARG A 46 -1.87 4.64 -6.32
CA ARG A 46 -1.46 3.27 -6.08
C ARG A 46 -1.54 2.39 -7.30
N ASP A 47 -0.62 1.43 -7.40
CA ASP A 47 -0.71 0.26 -8.29
C ASP A 47 -0.75 -1.01 -7.44
N LEU A 48 -1.72 -1.89 -7.70
CA LEU A 48 -1.75 -3.27 -7.19
C LEU A 48 -1.27 -4.20 -8.30
N ASP A 49 -0.18 -4.91 -8.04
CA ASP A 49 0.42 -5.83 -8.98
C ASP A 49 0.37 -7.27 -8.44
N HIS A 50 0.23 -8.22 -9.34
CA HIS A 50 0.30 -9.64 -9.02
C HIS A 50 0.90 -10.39 -10.22
N PRO A 51 1.62 -11.50 -10.02
CA PRO A 51 2.19 -12.32 -11.08
C PRO A 51 1.32 -12.42 -12.32
N GLN A 52 1.95 -12.37 -13.50
CA GLN A 52 1.26 -12.30 -14.79
C GLN A 52 0.25 -13.44 -15.00
N ASP A 53 0.53 -14.63 -14.44
CA ASP A 53 -0.36 -15.79 -14.51
C ASP A 53 -1.69 -15.59 -13.75
N TYR A 54 -1.70 -14.71 -12.74
CA TYR A 54 -2.87 -14.42 -11.91
C TYR A 54 -3.58 -13.12 -12.32
N ALA A 55 -2.82 -12.14 -12.83
CA ALA A 55 -3.32 -10.80 -13.12
C ALA A 55 -4.59 -10.79 -13.99
N PRO A 56 -4.75 -11.59 -15.07
CA PRO A 56 -5.98 -11.62 -15.87
C PRO A 56 -7.25 -11.97 -15.07
N TYR A 57 -7.14 -12.93 -14.15
CA TYR A 57 -8.26 -13.36 -13.32
C TYR A 57 -8.61 -12.32 -12.26
N ALA A 58 -7.58 -11.73 -11.64
CA ALA A 58 -7.75 -10.67 -10.66
C ALA A 58 -8.41 -9.42 -11.29
N LYS A 59 -7.98 -9.02 -12.50
CA LYS A 59 -8.57 -7.90 -13.26
C LYS A 59 -10.07 -8.06 -13.47
N ALA A 60 -10.51 -9.28 -13.80
CA ALA A 60 -11.92 -9.57 -14.07
C ALA A 60 -12.83 -9.48 -12.82
N VAL A 61 -12.24 -9.50 -11.61
CA VAL A 61 -12.98 -9.43 -10.35
C VAL A 61 -12.64 -8.20 -9.51
N THR A 62 -11.91 -7.22 -10.06
CA THR A 62 -11.65 -5.97 -9.36
C THR A 62 -12.95 -5.18 -9.22
N LEU A 63 -13.26 -4.76 -7.99
CA LEU A 63 -14.45 -4.01 -7.62
C LEU A 63 -14.08 -2.74 -6.87
N ASN A 64 -14.86 -1.68 -7.13
CA ASN A 64 -15.01 -0.58 -6.19
C ASN A 64 -16.17 -0.89 -5.25
N LEU A 65 -15.91 -0.78 -3.96
CA LEU A 65 -16.81 -1.17 -2.88
C LEU A 65 -17.19 0.09 -2.10
N ASN A 66 -18.50 0.32 -1.95
CA ASN A 66 -19.03 1.22 -0.94
C ASN A 66 -19.39 0.38 0.28
N ILE A 67 -18.59 0.49 1.34
CA ILE A 67 -18.76 -0.30 2.55
C ILE A 67 -19.62 0.51 3.52
N VAL A 68 -20.82 -0.01 3.75
CA VAL A 68 -21.80 0.61 4.66
C VAL A 68 -21.61 0.02 6.05
N ASN A 69 -21.22 0.85 7.02
CA ASN A 69 -20.96 0.38 8.37
C ASN A 69 -22.25 0.41 9.21
N VAL A 70 -22.93 -0.73 9.29
CA VAL A 70 -24.19 -0.89 10.02
C VAL A 70 -23.95 -1.92 11.13
N PRO A 71 -23.85 -1.62 12.45
CA PRO A 71 -24.00 -0.37 13.19
C PRO A 71 -23.00 -0.26 14.39
N HIS A 72 -21.68 -0.11 14.15
CA HIS A 72 -20.73 0.12 15.25
C HIS A 72 -20.46 1.63 15.43
N GLU A 73 -21.01 2.19 16.51
CA GLU A 73 -20.47 3.33 17.27
C GLU A 73 -20.09 4.62 16.50
N GLY A 74 -20.75 4.94 15.39
CA GLY A 74 -20.51 6.20 14.67
C GLY A 74 -19.28 6.18 13.75
N VAL A 75 -18.75 4.99 13.43
CA VAL A 75 -17.75 4.81 12.38
C VAL A 75 -18.37 5.13 11.01
N PRO A 76 -17.75 5.99 10.18
CA PRO A 76 -18.32 6.40 8.90
C PRO A 76 -18.32 5.25 7.88
N ASP A 77 -19.23 5.36 6.90
CA ASP A 77 -19.13 4.59 5.66
C ASP A 77 -17.81 4.94 4.95
N TYR A 78 -17.21 3.95 4.30
CA TYR A 78 -15.93 4.14 3.61
C TYR A 78 -15.91 3.41 2.28
N LYS A 79 -14.96 3.80 1.43
CA LYS A 79 -14.80 3.26 0.09
C LYS A 79 -13.56 2.37 0.05
N ALA A 80 -13.58 1.38 -0.83
CA ALA A 80 -12.45 0.49 -1.04
C ALA A 80 -12.34 0.06 -2.49
N ALA A 81 -11.13 -0.33 -2.88
CA ALA A 81 -10.85 -1.03 -4.12
C ALA A 81 -10.21 -2.37 -3.79
N GLY A 82 -10.63 -3.43 -4.47
CA GLY A 82 -10.10 -4.76 -4.21
C GLY A 82 -10.72 -5.84 -5.08
N LEU A 83 -10.35 -7.09 -4.83
CA LEU A 83 -10.83 -8.25 -5.58
C LEU A 83 -12.14 -8.77 -4.98
N ALA A 84 -13.08 -9.24 -5.79
CA ALA A 84 -14.42 -9.63 -5.33
C ALA A 84 -14.43 -10.74 -4.28
N TRP A 85 -13.49 -11.70 -4.35
CA TRP A 85 -13.38 -12.75 -3.30
C TRP A 85 -12.64 -12.26 -2.05
N LEU A 86 -11.95 -11.11 -2.14
CA LEU A 86 -11.48 -10.35 -0.98
C LEU A 86 -12.57 -9.42 -0.45
N ALA A 87 -13.83 -9.44 -0.90
CA ALA A 87 -14.87 -8.48 -0.44
C ALA A 87 -15.10 -8.44 1.09
N ALA A 88 -14.60 -9.43 1.84
CA ALA A 88 -14.58 -9.40 3.30
C ALA A 88 -13.32 -8.75 3.91
N SER A 89 -12.42 -8.20 3.09
CA SER A 89 -11.08 -7.67 3.35
C SER A 89 -10.80 -6.46 2.46
N THR A 90 -9.87 -5.58 2.83
CA THR A 90 -9.44 -4.47 1.96
C THR A 90 -7.95 -4.19 2.10
N VAL A 91 -7.28 -3.93 0.99
CA VAL A 91 -5.86 -3.52 0.90
C VAL A 91 -5.70 -2.11 0.30
N THR A 92 -6.82 -1.50 -0.09
CA THR A 92 -6.94 -0.12 -0.56
C THR A 92 -8.26 0.42 -0.06
N ALA A 93 -8.21 1.49 0.72
CA ALA A 93 -9.39 2.06 1.35
C ALA A 93 -9.27 3.59 1.45
N GLU A 94 -10.42 4.25 1.40
CA GLU A 94 -10.56 5.69 1.57
C GLU A 94 -11.72 5.94 2.52
N VAL A 95 -11.46 6.65 3.61
CA VAL A 95 -12.43 7.10 4.60
C VAL A 95 -12.71 8.59 4.32
N PRO A 96 -13.91 8.92 3.79
CA PRO A 96 -14.30 10.26 3.37
C PRO A 96 -13.98 11.37 4.37
N GLY A 97 -13.12 12.31 4.00
CA GLY A 97 -12.76 13.47 4.83
C GLY A 97 -11.75 13.17 5.93
N HIS A 98 -11.17 11.97 5.97
CA HIS A 98 -10.27 11.54 7.04
C HIS A 98 -8.94 11.00 6.52
N LEU A 99 -8.96 9.91 5.74
CA LEU A 99 -7.77 9.09 5.50
C LEU A 99 -7.90 8.21 4.25
N SER A 100 -6.84 8.13 3.44
CA SER A 100 -6.69 7.11 2.40
C SER A 100 -5.49 6.22 2.70
N MET A 101 -5.59 4.94 2.36
CA MET A 101 -4.62 3.93 2.78
C MET A 101 -4.44 2.82 1.76
N GLN A 102 -3.22 2.30 1.68
CA GLN A 102 -2.90 1.07 0.97
C GLN A 102 -1.86 0.23 1.72
N THR A 103 -1.90 -1.08 1.52
CA THR A 103 -0.85 -1.99 2.00
C THR A 103 0.05 -2.41 0.84
N ASN A 104 1.37 -2.40 1.04
CA ASN A 104 2.33 -2.99 0.13
C ASN A 104 3.03 -4.17 0.79
N SER A 105 3.22 -5.27 0.06
CA SER A 105 4.02 -6.42 0.52
C SER A 105 5.41 -5.97 0.94
N ARG A 106 5.89 -6.45 2.09
CA ARG A 106 7.27 -6.29 2.54
C ARG A 106 7.96 -7.65 2.50
N TYR A 107 9.07 -7.74 1.78
CA TYR A 107 9.94 -8.91 1.86
C TYR A 107 10.74 -8.87 3.16
N TYR A 108 11.01 -10.03 3.76
CA TYR A 108 11.92 -10.06 4.89
C TYR A 108 13.31 -9.62 4.42
N PRO A 109 13.98 -8.76 5.20
CA PRO A 109 15.34 -8.37 4.89
C PRO A 109 16.28 -9.58 4.98
N SER A 110 17.36 -9.55 4.22
CA SER A 110 18.31 -10.67 4.14
C SER A 110 19.01 -11.01 5.46
N TYR A 111 19.02 -10.07 6.42
CA TYR A 111 19.59 -10.25 7.75
C TYR A 111 18.59 -10.84 8.76
N GLU A 112 17.33 -11.02 8.40
CA GLU A 112 16.31 -11.62 9.25
C GLU A 112 16.01 -13.08 8.87
N THR A 113 15.56 -13.84 9.87
CA THR A 113 15.14 -15.23 9.65
C THR A 113 13.65 -15.26 9.37
N TRP A 114 13.29 -15.80 8.22
CA TRP A 114 11.91 -15.96 7.78
C TRP A 114 11.15 -16.90 8.71
N PRO A 115 9.87 -16.64 9.00
CA PRO A 115 9.06 -17.61 9.73
C PRO A 115 8.92 -18.89 8.91
N THR A 116 9.00 -20.02 9.59
CA THR A 116 8.70 -21.31 8.96
C THR A 116 7.19 -21.43 8.71
N LYS A 117 6.77 -22.37 7.85
CA LYS A 117 5.35 -22.75 7.72
C LYS A 117 4.71 -23.07 9.07
N ARG A 118 5.47 -23.59 10.03
CA ARG A 118 4.98 -23.84 11.39
C ARG A 118 4.80 -22.54 12.17
N GLY A 119 5.75 -21.60 12.08
CA GLY A 119 5.64 -20.27 12.69
C GLY A 119 4.39 -19.52 12.22
N MET A 120 4.04 -19.62 10.94
CA MET A 120 2.77 -19.10 10.44
C MET A 120 1.53 -19.68 11.11
N PHE A 121 1.49 -21.01 11.31
CA PHE A 121 0.38 -21.63 12.04
C PHE A 121 0.35 -21.18 13.50
N ASP A 122 1.51 -20.93 14.11
CA ASP A 122 1.60 -20.40 15.45
C ASP A 122 1.02 -18.96 15.50
N TYR A 123 1.32 -18.09 14.52
CA TYR A 123 0.70 -16.76 14.38
C TYR A 123 -0.83 -16.82 14.26
N ILE A 124 -1.35 -17.74 13.45
CA ILE A 124 -2.80 -17.96 13.32
C ILE A 124 -3.41 -18.42 14.66
N GLN A 125 -2.72 -19.30 15.39
CA GLN A 125 -3.18 -19.81 16.69
C GLN A 125 -3.14 -18.72 17.79
N GLU A 126 -2.16 -17.82 17.72
CA GLU A 126 -2.07 -16.63 18.58
C GLU A 126 -3.16 -15.58 18.27
N GLY A 127 -3.86 -15.72 17.14
CA GLY A 127 -4.87 -14.77 16.71
C GLY A 127 -4.27 -13.48 16.13
N ARG A 128 -3.03 -13.51 15.62
CA ARG A 128 -2.41 -12.38 14.94
C ARG A 128 -3.23 -12.01 13.70
N LEU A 129 -3.39 -10.71 13.43
CA LEU A 129 -4.28 -10.23 12.40
C LEU A 129 -3.69 -10.50 11.00
N PRO A 130 -4.46 -11.08 10.06
CA PRO A 130 -4.04 -11.14 8.67
C PRO A 130 -4.08 -9.73 8.07
N VAL A 131 -3.09 -9.40 7.23
CA VAL A 131 -2.90 -8.08 6.63
C VAL A 131 -4.18 -7.59 5.95
N ALA A 132 -4.85 -8.48 5.23
CA ALA A 132 -6.08 -8.17 4.49
C ALA A 132 -7.26 -7.74 5.39
N GLN A 133 -7.21 -8.02 6.70
CA GLN A 133 -8.22 -7.60 7.69
C GLN A 133 -7.84 -6.32 8.44
N THR A 134 -6.65 -5.76 8.20
CA THR A 134 -6.14 -4.63 8.97
C THR A 134 -7.08 -3.44 8.98
N TYR A 135 -7.56 -3.01 7.81
CA TYR A 135 -8.44 -1.84 7.74
C TYR A 135 -9.81 -2.08 8.33
N ARG A 136 -10.31 -3.31 8.29
CA ARG A 136 -11.59 -3.65 8.95
C ARG A 136 -11.44 -3.65 10.47
N GLU A 137 -10.33 -4.19 10.99
CA GLU A 137 -10.02 -4.08 12.41
C GLU A 137 -9.90 -2.61 12.83
N MET A 138 -9.10 -1.83 12.09
CA MET A 138 -8.83 -0.44 12.39
C MET A 138 -10.09 0.43 12.34
N ILE A 139 -10.83 0.39 11.22
CA ILE A 139 -12.02 1.21 10.99
C ILE A 139 -13.22 0.63 11.74
N GLU A 140 -13.65 -0.59 11.41
CA GLU A 140 -14.95 -1.11 11.85
C GLU A 140 -14.96 -1.53 13.32
N ARG A 141 -13.83 -2.01 13.87
CA ARG A 141 -13.79 -2.49 15.26
C ARG A 141 -13.19 -1.50 16.24
N ARG A 142 -12.23 -0.69 15.79
CA ARG A 142 -11.46 0.22 16.65
C ARG A 142 -11.83 1.69 16.46
N GLY A 143 -12.54 2.03 15.38
CA GLY A 143 -12.96 3.40 15.09
C GLY A 143 -11.81 4.34 14.76
N VAL A 144 -10.64 3.79 14.42
CA VAL A 144 -9.44 4.55 14.08
C VAL A 144 -9.54 4.96 12.61
N ILE A 145 -9.81 6.24 12.38
CA ILE A 145 -10.05 6.78 11.03
C ILE A 145 -9.19 8.00 10.71
N ASP A 146 -8.67 8.70 11.73
CA ASP A 146 -7.85 9.90 11.54
C ASP A 146 -6.37 9.54 11.37
N PHE A 147 -5.65 10.36 10.59
CA PHE A 147 -4.28 10.10 10.19
C PHE A 147 -3.32 9.78 11.35
N ASP A 148 -3.21 10.65 12.36
CA ASP A 148 -2.25 10.47 13.46
C ASP A 148 -2.57 9.20 14.28
N GLU A 149 -3.86 8.93 14.50
CA GLU A 149 -4.31 7.74 15.22
C GLU A 149 -4.07 6.47 14.39
N ALA A 150 -4.27 6.53 13.07
CA ALA A 150 -3.99 5.41 12.18
C ALA A 150 -2.49 5.09 12.11
N VAL A 151 -1.61 6.10 12.09
CA VAL A 151 -0.16 5.87 12.18
C VAL A 151 0.22 5.27 13.52
N ASP A 152 -0.32 5.75 14.64
CA ASP A 152 -0.07 5.13 15.96
C ASP A 152 -0.59 3.69 16.01
N PHE A 153 -1.83 3.46 15.59
CA PHE A 153 -2.48 2.15 15.57
C PHE A 153 -1.67 1.13 14.78
N THR A 154 -1.28 1.51 13.55
CA THR A 154 -0.47 0.67 12.67
C THR A 154 0.98 0.58 13.11
N SER A 155 1.49 1.42 14.00
CA SER A 155 2.86 1.29 14.53
C SER A 155 2.92 0.39 15.78
N ASN A 156 1.93 0.52 16.66
CA ASN A 156 2.07 0.11 18.06
C ASN A 156 1.04 -0.91 18.55
N HIS A 157 -0.10 -1.08 17.86
CA HIS A 157 -1.26 -1.78 18.43
C HIS A 157 -1.71 -3.03 17.65
N LEU A 158 -0.97 -3.40 16.61
CA LEU A 158 -1.35 -4.45 15.68
C LEU A 158 -0.29 -5.56 15.58
N PRO A 159 -0.46 -6.69 16.30
CA PRO A 159 0.26 -7.92 15.98
C PRO A 159 -0.22 -8.48 14.63
N LEU A 160 0.68 -8.56 13.66
CA LEU A 160 0.40 -9.03 12.29
C LEU A 160 0.95 -10.44 12.08
N SER A 161 0.45 -11.13 11.06
CA SER A 161 0.96 -12.46 10.67
C SER A 161 2.07 -12.44 9.62
N CYS A 162 2.44 -11.27 9.10
CA CYS A 162 3.60 -11.06 8.23
C CYS A 162 4.03 -9.58 8.23
N PRO A 163 5.24 -9.24 7.76
CA PRO A 163 5.67 -7.88 7.56
C PRO A 163 4.93 -7.20 6.40
N ILE A 164 4.75 -5.89 6.51
CA ILE A 164 4.00 -5.09 5.53
C ILE A 164 4.45 -3.63 5.56
N TYR A 165 4.14 -2.88 4.50
CA TYR A 165 4.13 -1.41 4.56
C TYR A 165 2.71 -0.90 4.55
N PHE A 166 2.40 0.06 5.42
CA PHE A 166 1.20 0.88 5.32
C PHE A 166 1.58 2.24 4.75
N ALA A 167 1.03 2.59 3.59
CA ALA A 167 1.11 3.95 3.05
C ALA A 167 -0.24 4.64 3.31
N MET A 168 -0.19 5.82 3.94
CA MET A 168 -1.37 6.51 4.46
C MET A 168 -1.29 8.00 4.18
N VAL A 169 -2.42 8.59 3.81
CA VAL A 169 -2.57 10.03 3.56
C VAL A 169 -3.79 10.56 4.31
N GLY A 170 -3.58 11.60 5.12
CA GLY A 170 -4.66 12.29 5.83
C GLY A 170 -5.35 13.35 4.99
N ALA A 171 -6.62 13.62 5.27
CA ALA A 171 -7.34 14.73 4.66
C ALA A 171 -6.83 16.11 5.13
N GLY A 172 -7.02 17.12 4.29
CA GLY A 172 -6.63 18.51 4.52
C GLY A 172 -5.30 18.89 3.88
N SER A 173 -4.81 20.08 4.23
CA SER A 173 -3.64 20.73 3.60
C SER A 173 -2.46 20.85 4.56
N ASP A 174 -2.15 19.76 5.27
CA ASP A 174 -1.17 19.73 6.37
C ASP A 174 0.03 18.80 6.08
N PHE A 175 0.28 18.45 4.81
CA PHE A 175 1.35 17.51 4.40
C PHE A 175 1.23 16.15 5.11
N LYS A 176 0.00 15.69 5.37
CA LYS A 176 -0.25 14.44 6.11
C LYS A 176 -0.07 13.23 5.21
N ALA A 177 1.14 12.70 5.17
CA ALA A 177 1.42 11.40 4.56
C ALA A 177 2.48 10.65 5.36
N ALA A 178 2.36 9.32 5.43
CA ALA A 178 3.33 8.48 6.10
C ALA A 178 3.44 7.09 5.46
N VAL A 179 4.63 6.52 5.57
CA VAL A 179 4.92 5.10 5.35
C VAL A 179 5.31 4.47 6.68
N VAL A 180 4.60 3.41 7.08
CA VAL A 180 4.91 2.62 8.26
C VAL A 180 5.45 1.26 7.81
N SER A 181 6.76 1.05 7.96
CA SER A 181 7.41 -0.25 7.75
C SER A 181 7.22 -1.13 8.97
N ARG A 182 6.61 -2.30 8.79
CA ARG A 182 6.21 -3.19 9.88
C ARG A 182 6.82 -4.58 9.76
N ASP A 183 7.23 -5.09 10.92
CA ASP A 183 7.36 -6.51 11.22
C ASP A 183 6.10 -7.00 11.95
N GLU A 184 6.03 -8.30 12.21
CA GLU A 184 4.86 -8.93 12.82
C GLU A 184 4.52 -8.36 14.21
N ASP A 185 5.55 -8.01 15.00
CA ASP A 185 5.41 -7.58 16.40
C ASP A 185 5.51 -6.04 16.62
N GLY A 186 5.70 -5.27 15.55
CA GLY A 186 5.81 -3.81 15.65
C GLY A 186 6.54 -3.19 14.46
N LEU A 187 7.02 -1.96 14.63
CA LEU A 187 7.86 -1.29 13.62
C LEU A 187 9.05 -2.17 13.22
N ALA A 188 9.41 -2.08 11.94
CA ALA A 188 10.51 -2.81 11.35
C ALA A 188 11.82 -2.57 12.12
N VAL A 189 12.73 -3.54 12.08
CA VAL A 189 14.03 -3.44 12.76
C VAL A 189 15.15 -3.27 11.73
N TYR A 190 16.02 -2.28 11.95
CA TYR A 190 17.23 -2.13 11.16
C TYR A 190 18.22 -3.28 11.41
N ALA A 191 19.17 -3.50 10.49
CA ALA A 191 20.22 -4.52 10.63
C ALA A 191 21.05 -4.42 11.92
N ASN A 192 21.13 -3.23 12.54
CA ASN A 192 21.83 -3.01 13.82
C ASN A 192 20.97 -3.35 15.07
N GLY A 193 19.73 -3.81 14.88
CA GLY A 193 18.79 -4.18 15.95
C GLY A 193 17.95 -3.03 16.51
N THR A 194 18.07 -1.80 16.02
CA THR A 194 17.20 -0.67 16.45
C THR A 194 15.90 -0.65 15.66
N ARG A 195 14.79 -0.29 16.32
CA ARG A 195 13.50 -0.10 15.64
C ARG A 195 13.52 1.13 14.75
N THR A 196 12.81 1.05 13.63
CA THR A 196 12.56 2.17 12.74
C THR A 196 11.51 3.11 13.35
N GLU A 197 11.30 4.23 12.68
CA GLU A 197 10.19 5.15 12.94
C GLU A 197 9.34 5.26 11.67
N PRO A 198 8.04 5.62 11.77
CA PRO A 198 7.25 5.96 10.60
C PRO A 198 7.93 7.06 9.77
N LEU A 199 8.01 6.86 8.46
CA LEU A 199 8.53 7.86 7.53
C LEU A 199 7.39 8.82 7.19
N TYR A 200 7.44 10.02 7.75
CA TYR A 200 6.48 11.09 7.43
C TYR A 200 6.95 11.91 6.25
N LEU A 201 5.98 12.48 5.54
CA LEU A 201 6.24 13.60 4.64
C LEU A 201 6.60 14.81 5.51
N ASP A 202 7.84 15.29 5.45
CA ASP A 202 8.27 16.44 6.23
C ASP A 202 7.64 17.73 5.65
N LYS A 203 7.25 18.64 6.54
CA LYS A 203 6.70 19.96 6.20
C LYS A 203 7.77 20.93 5.69
N GLN A 204 9.04 20.60 5.85
CA GLN A 204 10.15 21.51 5.57
C GLN A 204 10.58 21.47 4.11
N GLY A 205 9.80 22.11 3.23
CA GLY A 205 10.11 22.27 1.80
C GLY A 205 11.33 23.14 1.48
N ASP A 206 12.52 22.77 1.96
CA ASP A 206 13.79 23.38 1.57
C ASP A 206 14.83 22.35 1.06
N GLU A 207 14.58 21.03 1.17
CA GLU A 207 15.32 20.00 0.42
C GLU A 207 14.49 19.46 -0.76
N ALA A 208 15.16 18.85 -1.75
CA ALA A 208 14.55 18.51 -3.04
C ALA A 208 13.45 17.42 -2.98
N ASN A 209 13.22 16.79 -1.82
CA ASN A 209 12.37 15.60 -1.68
C ASN A 209 11.24 15.74 -0.64
N ASP A 210 10.92 16.94 -0.13
CA ASP A 210 10.00 17.12 1.02
C ASP A 210 8.52 17.31 0.62
N TRP A 211 8.11 16.82 -0.55
CA TRP A 211 6.76 17.00 -1.06
C TRP A 211 6.20 15.76 -1.73
N TYR A 212 6.89 14.63 -1.61
CA TYR A 212 6.33 13.34 -1.98
C TYR A 212 6.95 12.20 -1.14
N LEU A 213 6.22 11.09 -1.06
CA LEU A 213 6.70 9.80 -0.58
C LEU A 213 6.36 8.73 -1.61
N VAL A 214 7.32 7.86 -1.92
CA VAL A 214 7.09 6.68 -2.75
C VAL A 214 7.47 5.44 -1.95
N GLN A 215 6.56 4.47 -1.90
CA GLN A 215 6.82 3.17 -1.29
C GLN A 215 6.49 2.07 -2.28
N THR A 216 7.43 1.16 -2.49
CA THR A 216 7.19 -0.08 -3.25
C THR A 216 7.25 -1.27 -2.29
N ASN A 217 8.11 -2.24 -2.54
CA ASN A 217 8.23 -3.48 -1.77
C ASN A 217 9.58 -3.60 -1.05
N TYR A 218 10.42 -2.56 -1.12
CA TYR A 218 11.73 -2.48 -0.47
C TYR A 218 11.72 -1.46 0.66
N ASP A 219 12.61 -1.67 1.63
CA ASP A 219 12.70 -0.78 2.77
C ASP A 219 13.15 0.62 2.31
N PRO A 220 12.57 1.71 2.86
CA PRO A 220 12.95 3.07 2.48
C PRO A 220 14.44 3.39 2.60
N TRP A 221 15.15 2.73 3.51
CA TRP A 221 16.58 2.92 3.78
C TRP A 221 17.50 2.00 2.98
N GLU A 222 16.95 1.13 2.13
CA GLU A 222 17.71 0.27 1.24
C GLU A 222 17.62 0.79 -0.21
N GLU A 223 18.59 0.45 -1.04
CA GLU A 223 18.53 0.75 -2.48
C GLU A 223 17.47 -0.12 -3.17
N ASP A 224 16.89 0.37 -4.26
CA ASP A 224 16.02 -0.45 -5.11
C ASP A 224 16.78 -1.65 -5.66
N SER A 225 16.06 -2.76 -5.84
CA SER A 225 16.58 -3.86 -6.63
C SER A 225 16.88 -3.38 -8.05
N PRO A 226 18.04 -3.71 -8.64
CA PRO A 226 18.33 -3.38 -10.04
C PRO A 226 17.36 -4.05 -11.03
N TYR A 227 16.60 -5.07 -10.58
CA TYR A 227 15.59 -5.76 -11.36
C TYR A 227 14.18 -5.23 -11.15
N ASP A 228 13.99 -4.37 -10.14
CA ASP A 228 12.70 -3.75 -9.83
C ASP A 228 12.91 -2.28 -9.39
N PRO A 229 13.16 -1.37 -10.34
CA PRO A 229 13.44 0.03 -10.06
C PRO A 229 12.15 0.89 -9.91
N ARG A 230 10.99 0.28 -9.64
CA ARG A 230 9.68 0.98 -9.67
C ARG A 230 9.65 2.24 -8.80
N ARG A 231 10.28 2.20 -7.61
CA ARG A 231 10.36 3.39 -6.73
C ARG A 231 11.19 4.49 -7.40
N THR A 232 12.39 4.18 -7.86
CA THR A 232 13.26 5.12 -8.58
C THR A 232 12.57 5.72 -9.82
N VAL A 233 11.85 4.90 -10.60
CA VAL A 233 11.11 5.38 -11.79
C VAL A 233 9.99 6.33 -11.40
N ALA A 234 9.21 6.00 -10.36
CA ALA A 234 8.13 6.85 -9.86
C ALA A 234 8.67 8.17 -9.29
N GLU A 235 9.72 8.13 -8.47
CA GLU A 235 10.34 9.33 -7.91
C GLU A 235 10.91 10.25 -8.99
N ASN A 236 11.59 9.68 -9.99
CA ASN A 236 12.11 10.47 -11.10
C ASN A 236 10.99 11.13 -11.91
N CYS A 237 9.90 10.40 -12.17
CA CYS A 237 8.73 10.98 -12.80
C CYS A 237 8.18 12.16 -11.99
N ILE A 238 7.95 11.97 -10.68
CA ILE A 238 7.44 13.03 -9.81
C ILE A 238 8.38 14.25 -9.85
N LYS A 239 9.69 14.04 -9.69
CA LYS A 239 10.71 15.11 -9.78
C LYS A 239 10.73 15.83 -11.12
N GLU A 240 10.51 15.13 -12.23
CA GLU A 240 10.45 15.71 -13.58
C GLU A 240 9.25 16.66 -13.74
N HIS A 241 8.10 16.34 -13.14
CA HIS A 241 6.95 17.24 -13.09
C HIS A 241 7.17 18.42 -12.12
N GLY A 242 7.86 18.17 -11.01
CA GLY A 242 8.10 19.16 -9.95
C GLY A 242 6.88 19.40 -9.06
N LYS A 243 7.08 20.16 -7.98
CA LYS A 243 6.01 20.49 -7.03
C LYS A 243 4.97 21.37 -7.71
N THR A 244 3.71 20.97 -7.66
CA THR A 244 2.62 21.69 -8.33
C THR A 244 1.95 22.70 -7.39
N ALA A 245 1.19 23.62 -7.96
CA ALA A 245 0.54 24.69 -7.22
C ALA A 245 -0.81 24.30 -6.60
N ASP A 246 -1.46 23.24 -7.10
CA ASP A 246 -2.83 22.91 -6.74
C ASP A 246 -3.11 21.41 -6.81
N VAL A 247 -4.21 20.99 -6.17
CA VAL A 247 -4.63 19.60 -6.07
C VAL A 247 -4.95 18.94 -7.43
N ALA A 248 -5.48 19.68 -8.39
CA ALA A 248 -5.83 19.12 -9.70
C ALA A 248 -4.56 18.81 -10.50
N SER A 249 -3.63 19.77 -10.55
CA SER A 249 -2.30 19.58 -11.13
C SER A 249 -1.54 18.45 -10.45
N THR A 250 -1.63 18.33 -9.11
CA THR A 250 -1.01 17.22 -8.36
C THR A 250 -1.64 15.88 -8.68
N THR A 251 -2.96 15.83 -8.88
CA THR A 251 -3.67 14.63 -9.28
C THR A 251 -3.18 14.14 -10.65
N ASP A 252 -2.97 15.06 -11.61
CA ASP A 252 -2.42 14.73 -12.93
C ASP A 252 -0.99 14.17 -12.81
N VAL A 253 -0.13 14.75 -11.96
CA VAL A 253 1.23 14.23 -11.71
C VAL A 253 1.18 12.82 -11.12
N VAL A 254 0.34 12.60 -10.11
CA VAL A 254 0.19 11.27 -9.51
C VAL A 254 -0.28 10.26 -10.54
N MET A 255 -1.30 10.61 -11.33
CA MET A 255 -1.79 9.76 -12.43
C MET A 255 -0.69 9.45 -13.44
N ASP A 256 0.00 10.46 -13.96
CA ASP A 256 1.08 10.26 -14.95
C ASP A 256 2.16 9.32 -14.42
N CYS A 257 2.57 9.49 -13.15
CA CYS A 257 3.66 8.72 -12.58
C CYS A 257 3.32 7.30 -12.16
N VAL A 258 2.11 7.04 -11.64
CA VAL A 258 1.69 5.66 -11.37
C VAL A 258 1.28 4.92 -12.65
N PHE A 259 0.91 5.64 -13.73
CA PHE A 259 0.62 5.01 -15.02
C PHE A 259 1.86 4.75 -15.87
N LYS A 260 2.99 5.38 -15.55
CA LYS A 260 4.24 5.30 -16.31
C LYS A 260 4.75 3.87 -16.44
N ASP A 261 5.23 3.54 -17.63
CA ASP A 261 5.93 2.27 -17.88
C ASP A 261 7.14 2.13 -16.95
N GLY A 262 7.31 0.94 -16.39
CA GLY A 262 8.31 0.67 -15.36
C GLY A 262 7.92 1.11 -13.95
N VAL A 263 6.76 1.75 -13.76
CA VAL A 263 6.01 1.79 -12.49
C VAL A 263 4.84 0.82 -12.59
N SER A 264 3.99 1.06 -13.58
CA SER A 264 2.95 0.13 -14.01
C SER A 264 3.56 -0.90 -14.96
N THR A 265 3.13 -2.15 -14.84
CA THR A 265 3.68 -3.29 -15.58
C THR A 265 2.57 -4.20 -16.10
N GLY A 266 2.91 -5.27 -16.84
CA GLY A 266 1.95 -6.31 -17.23
C GLY A 266 1.20 -6.95 -16.05
N ASN A 267 1.81 -6.87 -14.85
CA ASN A 267 1.32 -7.42 -13.60
C ASN A 267 0.33 -6.53 -12.86
N THR A 268 0.27 -5.25 -13.23
CA THR A 268 -0.64 -4.30 -12.60
C THR A 268 -2.08 -4.71 -12.89
N ILE A 269 -2.81 -5.03 -11.83
CA ILE A 269 -4.23 -5.38 -11.84
C ILE A 269 -5.06 -4.11 -11.95
N TYR A 270 -4.84 -3.19 -11.02
CA TYR A 270 -5.53 -1.92 -11.00
C TYR A 270 -4.65 -0.81 -10.44
N THR A 271 -4.99 0.40 -10.84
CA THR A 271 -4.49 1.64 -10.28
C THR A 271 -5.61 2.33 -9.54
N ALA A 272 -5.36 2.89 -8.36
CA ALA A 272 -6.32 3.76 -7.71
C ALA A 272 -5.70 5.12 -7.37
N ILE A 273 -6.48 6.18 -7.56
CA ILE A 273 -6.14 7.55 -7.22
C ILE A 273 -7.12 7.99 -6.14
N MET A 274 -6.60 8.44 -5.01
CA MET A 274 -7.36 8.75 -3.82
C MET A 274 -7.04 10.17 -3.35
N ASP A 275 -8.10 10.92 -3.04
CA ASP A 275 -8.05 12.20 -2.35
C ASP A 275 -9.02 12.13 -1.16
N PRO A 276 -8.51 11.90 0.07
CA PRO A 276 -9.37 11.85 1.24
C PRO A 276 -9.96 13.22 1.60
N THR A 277 -9.38 14.32 1.13
CA THR A 277 -9.91 15.69 1.36
C THR A 277 -11.21 15.90 0.59
N ASP A 278 -11.25 15.49 -0.67
CA ASP A 278 -12.45 15.56 -1.51
C ASP A 278 -13.27 14.25 -1.50
N SER A 279 -12.93 13.32 -0.61
CA SER A 279 -13.60 12.02 -0.44
C SER A 279 -13.69 11.21 -1.73
N GLN A 280 -12.61 11.20 -2.52
CA GLN A 280 -12.54 10.54 -3.81
C GLN A 280 -11.64 9.30 -3.78
N ILE A 281 -12.12 8.24 -4.42
CA ILE A 281 -11.32 7.10 -4.87
C ILE A 281 -11.78 6.73 -6.28
N THR A 282 -10.86 6.81 -7.24
CA THR A 282 -11.10 6.38 -8.62
C THR A 282 -10.15 5.24 -8.94
N THR A 283 -10.68 4.16 -9.52
CA THR A 283 -9.92 2.94 -9.79
C THR A 283 -10.02 2.56 -11.25
N TYR A 284 -8.88 2.23 -11.85
CA TYR A 284 -8.71 1.86 -13.24
C TYR A 284 -8.13 0.46 -13.31
N VAL A 285 -8.88 -0.50 -13.87
CA VAL A 285 -8.31 -1.81 -14.21
C VAL A 285 -7.29 -1.62 -15.32
N ARG A 286 -6.08 -2.14 -15.15
CA ARG A 286 -4.95 -1.90 -16.06
C ARG A 286 -4.75 -3.05 -17.02
N TYR A 287 -4.49 -2.72 -18.28
CA TYR A 287 -4.12 -3.68 -19.32
C TYR A 287 -2.86 -3.17 -20.01
N ASP A 288 -1.90 -4.07 -20.21
CA ASP A 288 -0.71 -3.77 -21.00
C ASP A 288 -1.05 -3.98 -22.48
N ILE A 289 -0.97 -2.89 -23.26
CA ILE A 289 -1.24 -2.89 -24.70
C ILE A 289 -0.24 -3.77 -25.47
N THR A 290 0.93 -4.08 -24.91
CA THR A 290 1.92 -4.93 -25.56
C THR A 290 1.59 -6.43 -25.52
N THR A 291 0.62 -6.84 -24.68
CA THR A 291 0.23 -8.25 -24.50
C THR A 291 -0.93 -8.70 -25.40
N THR A 292 -1.47 -7.85 -26.29
CA THR A 292 -2.63 -8.18 -27.14
C THR A 292 -2.33 -9.08 -28.35
N ASN A 293 -1.30 -9.92 -28.30
CA ASN A 293 -0.87 -10.74 -29.44
C ASN A 293 -1.19 -12.23 -29.35
N ASP A 294 -2.10 -12.66 -28.47
CA ASP A 294 -2.63 -14.04 -28.53
C ASP A 294 -4.17 -14.04 -28.41
N ALA A 295 -4.83 -13.98 -29.56
CA ALA A 295 -6.24 -14.32 -29.77
C ALA A 295 -6.34 -15.53 -30.71
#